data_AF-A0A3A8PRF6-F1
#
_entry.id   AF-A0A3A8PRF6-F1
#
_cell.length_a   1.000
_cell.length_b   1.000
_cell.length_c   1.000
_cell.angle_alpha   90.00
_cell.angle_beta   90.00
_cell.angle_gamma   90.00
#
_symmetry.space_group_name_H-M   'P 1'
#
loop_
_entity.id
_entity.type
_entity.pdbx_description
1 polymer ?
#
loop_
_entity_poly.entity_id
_entity_poly.type
_entity_poly.pdbx_seq_one_letter_code
_entity_poly.pdbx_strand_id
1 'polypeptide(L)'
;MPRPSARIALTVAASLVPMLALAGSVFLNGVKIDGVTNTRFEKATVRIDAEGNVHIDAPGYAARVTTVTPTPATPAPATPPPAAP
;
A
#
# COMPACT_ATOMS: atom_id res chain seq x y z
N MET A 1 30.32 55.14 1.16
CA MET A 1 29.65 54.16 2.06
C MET A 1 28.90 53.12 1.22
N PRO A 2 29.42 51.89 1.04
CA PRO A 2 28.72 50.84 0.31
C PRO A 2 28.00 49.86 1.24
N ARG A 3 26.66 49.83 1.06
CA ARG A 3 25.66 48.74 1.20
C ARG A 3 25.73 47.75 2.38
N PRO A 4 24.61 47.65 3.12
CA PRO A 4 24.14 46.38 3.65
C PRO A 4 22.65 46.18 3.33
N SER A 5 22.29 45.27 2.44
CA SER A 5 20.90 44.82 2.30
C SER A 5 20.86 43.38 1.79
N ALA A 6 20.94 42.48 2.77
CA ALA A 6 20.24 41.21 2.88
C ALA A 6 19.36 40.80 1.68
N ARG A 7 19.77 39.73 1.00
CA ARG A 7 18.88 38.82 0.27
C ARG A 7 19.39 37.39 0.40
N ILE A 8 19.39 36.90 1.64
CA ILE A 8 19.43 35.47 1.94
C ILE A 8 17.98 35.04 2.18
N ALA A 9 17.61 33.88 1.65
CA ALA A 9 16.37 33.12 1.88
C ALA A 9 15.21 33.32 0.87
N LEU A 10 15.13 32.40 -0.09
CA LEU A 10 13.93 31.82 -0.73
C LEU A 10 14.47 30.94 -1.88
N THR A 11 14.26 29.62 -2.04
CA THR A 11 13.24 28.70 -1.51
C THR A 11 13.74 27.30 -1.91
N VAL A 12 14.24 26.52 -0.95
CA VAL A 12 14.50 25.08 -1.12
C VAL A 12 13.24 24.36 -0.66
N ALA A 13 12.28 24.11 -1.56
CA ALA A 13 11.08 23.32 -1.27
C ALA A 13 10.43 22.82 -2.56
N ALA A 14 11.10 21.95 -3.30
CA ALA A 14 10.53 21.32 -4.51
C ALA A 14 10.76 19.79 -4.54
N SER A 15 10.87 19.15 -3.37
CA SER A 15 11.05 17.70 -3.28
C SER A 15 10.05 17.08 -2.31
N LEU A 16 8.76 17.25 -2.59
CA LEU A 16 7.73 16.35 -2.08
C LEU A 16 6.81 16.06 -3.26
N VAL A 17 7.19 15.09 -4.10
CA VAL A 17 6.21 14.39 -4.94
C VAL A 17 5.47 13.49 -3.96
N PRO A 18 4.22 13.81 -3.57
CA PRO A 18 3.46 12.89 -2.75
C PRO A 18 3.27 11.64 -3.60
N MET A 19 3.80 10.53 -3.11
CA MET A 19 3.58 9.19 -3.62
C MET A 19 2.08 9.04 -3.87
N LEU A 20 1.68 9.05 -5.15
CA LEU A 20 0.32 8.79 -5.58
C LEU A 20 -0.02 7.36 -5.16
N ALA A 21 -0.52 7.20 -3.95
CA ALA A 21 -1.21 6.01 -3.50
C ALA A 21 -2.51 5.94 -4.30
N LEU A 22 -2.42 5.46 -5.54
CA LEU A 22 -3.58 5.04 -6.32
C LEU A 22 -4.21 3.92 -5.50
N ALA A 23 -5.33 4.21 -4.86
CA ALA A 23 -6.22 3.22 -4.24
C ALA A 23 -6.91 2.33 -5.29
N GLY A 24 -6.26 2.13 -6.44
CA GLY A 24 -6.69 1.22 -7.50
C GLY A 24 -6.54 -0.21 -7.04
N SER A 25 -7.56 -1.01 -7.30
CA SER A 25 -7.47 -2.45 -7.07
C SER A 25 -6.49 -3.06 -8.08
N VAL A 26 -5.76 -4.10 -7.66
CA VAL A 26 -4.86 -4.82 -8.56
C VAL A 26 -5.55 -6.08 -9.03
N PHE A 27 -5.60 -6.28 -10.34
CA PHE A 27 -6.18 -7.43 -10.99
C PHE A 27 -5.08 -8.19 -11.74
N LEU A 28 -5.04 -9.51 -11.60
CA LEU A 28 -4.19 -10.40 -12.39
C LEU A 28 -5.08 -11.27 -13.28
N ASN A 29 -4.96 -11.13 -14.59
CA ASN A 29 -5.76 -11.84 -15.58
C ASN A 29 -7.28 -11.72 -15.32
N GLY A 30 -7.71 -10.55 -14.82
CA GLY A 30 -9.11 -10.27 -14.44
C GLY A 30 -9.51 -10.70 -13.03
N VAL A 31 -8.62 -11.38 -12.28
CA VAL A 31 -8.88 -11.78 -10.89
C VAL A 31 -8.33 -10.73 -9.93
N LYS A 32 -9.14 -10.25 -8.98
CA LYS A 32 -8.71 -9.29 -7.98
C LYS A 32 -7.70 -9.93 -7.02
N ILE A 33 -6.53 -9.32 -6.87
CA ILE A 33 -5.40 -9.79 -6.06
C ILE A 33 -5.00 -8.75 -4.99
N ASP A 34 -5.98 -8.19 -4.28
CA ASP A 34 -5.69 -7.22 -3.22
C ASP A 34 -4.79 -7.82 -2.13
N GLY A 35 -3.85 -7.02 -1.65
CA GLY A 35 -2.96 -7.42 -0.55
C GLY A 35 -1.79 -8.32 -0.95
N VAL A 36 -1.48 -8.47 -2.24
CA VAL A 36 -0.21 -9.09 -2.65
C VAL A 36 0.98 -8.23 -2.23
N THR A 37 1.89 -8.81 -1.47
CA THR A 37 3.13 -8.16 -1.02
C THR A 37 4.34 -8.97 -1.46
N ASN A 38 5.47 -8.31 -1.74
CA ASN A 38 6.75 -8.94 -2.09
C ASN A 38 6.68 -9.93 -3.29
N THR A 39 5.70 -9.79 -4.18
CA THR A 39 5.53 -10.66 -5.35
C THR A 39 5.93 -9.90 -6.61
N ARG A 40 6.76 -10.52 -7.46
CA ARG A 40 7.18 -9.97 -8.75
C ARG A 40 6.59 -10.80 -9.88
N PHE A 41 5.94 -10.15 -10.83
CA PHE A 41 5.48 -10.76 -12.07
C PHE A 41 6.47 -10.42 -13.19
N GLU A 42 6.87 -11.42 -13.97
CA GLU A 42 7.74 -11.23 -15.13
C GLU A 42 6.97 -11.49 -16.42
N LYS A 43 7.33 -10.76 -17.49
CA LYS A 43 6.64 -10.82 -18.80
C LYS A 43 5.13 -10.56 -18.72
N ALA A 44 4.73 -9.64 -17.85
CA ALA A 44 3.35 -9.20 -17.73
C ALA A 44 3.10 -7.87 -18.46
N THR A 45 1.90 -7.70 -18.99
CA THR A 45 1.40 -6.45 -19.56
C THR A 45 0.55 -5.75 -18.50
N VAL A 46 0.88 -4.51 -18.17
CA VAL A 46 0.15 -3.71 -17.16
C VAL A 46 -0.70 -2.67 -17.87
N ARG A 47 -1.98 -2.61 -17.54
CA ARG A 47 -2.95 -1.63 -18.05
C ARG A 47 -3.58 -0.91 -16.86
N ILE A 48 -3.61 0.42 -16.92
CA ILE A 48 -4.27 1.24 -15.90
C ILE A 48 -5.54 1.78 -16.56
N ASP A 49 -6.70 1.54 -15.94
CA ASP A 49 -7.97 2.04 -16.44
C ASP A 49 -8.27 3.47 -15.97
N ALA A 50 -9.40 4.03 -16.41
CA ALA A 50 -9.83 5.39 -16.07
C ALA A 50 -10.21 5.55 -14.58
N GLU A 51 -10.54 4.47 -13.88
CA GLU A 51 -10.85 4.44 -12.45
C GLU A 51 -9.56 4.30 -11.61
N GLY A 52 -8.42 4.03 -12.26
CA GLY A 52 -7.12 3.87 -11.65
C GLY A 52 -6.81 2.44 -11.21
N ASN A 53 -7.62 1.44 -11.60
CA ASN A 53 -7.28 0.05 -11.31
C ASN A 53 -6.14 -0.45 -12.20
N VAL A 54 -5.36 -1.38 -11.65
CA VAL A 54 -4.18 -1.94 -12.30
C VAL A 54 -4.51 -3.35 -12.77
N HIS A 55 -4.58 -3.54 -14.08
CA HIS A 55 -4.82 -4.83 -14.71
C HIS A 55 -3.50 -5.39 -15.22
N ILE A 56 -3.06 -6.49 -14.62
CA ILE A 56 -1.85 -7.23 -14.97
C ILE A 56 -2.27 -8.44 -15.80
N ASP A 57 -1.91 -8.47 -17.07
CA ASP A 57 -2.08 -9.62 -17.96
C ASP A 57 -0.76 -10.38 -18.04
N ALA A 58 -0.72 -11.58 -17.48
CA ALA A 58 0.49 -12.39 -17.38
C ALA A 58 0.17 -13.83 -17.82
N PRO A 59 0.42 -14.19 -19.09
CA PRO A 59 0.15 -15.54 -19.60
C PRO A 59 1.07 -16.54 -18.91
N GLY A 60 0.49 -17.38 -18.03
CA GLY A 60 1.21 -18.38 -17.23
C GLY A 60 1.09 -18.20 -15.72
N TYR A 61 0.56 -17.08 -15.24
CA TYR A 61 0.28 -16.87 -13.82
C TYR A 61 -1.22 -17.07 -13.52
N ALA A 62 -1.53 -17.82 -12.46
CA ALA A 62 -2.90 -17.99 -11.99
C ALA A 62 -3.04 -17.38 -10.60
N ALA A 63 -3.97 -16.43 -10.44
CA ALA A 63 -4.38 -15.97 -9.13
C ALA A 63 -5.32 -16.99 -8.50
N ARG A 64 -5.06 -17.38 -7.24
CA ARG A 64 -6.02 -18.09 -6.40
C ARG A 64 -6.32 -17.26 -5.18
N VAL A 65 -7.60 -16.94 -4.98
CA VAL A 65 -8.07 -16.27 -3.78
C VAL A 65 -8.19 -17.34 -2.69
N THR A 66 -7.17 -17.45 -1.85
CA THR A 66 -7.25 -18.25 -0.62
C THR A 66 -7.83 -17.33 0.45
N THR A 67 -9.16 -17.36 0.63
CA THR A 67 -9.80 -16.70 1.78
C THR A 67 -9.34 -17.42 3.04
N VAL A 68 -8.30 -16.92 3.68
CA VAL A 68 -8.01 -17.27 5.07
C VAL A 68 -9.15 -16.68 5.90
N THR A 69 -10.12 -17.51 6.28
CA THR A 69 -11.08 -17.11 7.30
C THR A 69 -10.26 -16.83 8.56
N PRO A 70 -10.24 -15.60 9.09
CA PRO A 70 -9.53 -15.36 10.33
C PRO A 70 -10.17 -16.23 11.40
N THR A 71 -9.40 -17.17 11.95
CA THR A 71 -9.81 -17.93 13.13
C THR A 71 -10.20 -16.91 14.21
N PRO A 72 -11.43 -16.97 14.77
CA PRO A 72 -11.84 -16.06 15.82
C PRO A 72 -10.80 -16.12 16.95
N ALA A 73 -10.30 -14.96 17.36
CA ALA A 73 -9.39 -14.89 18.49
C ALA A 73 -10.10 -15.47 19.72
N THR A 74 -9.59 -16.58 20.25
CA THR A 74 -10.05 -17.16 21.52
C THR A 74 -10.00 -16.06 22.58
N PRO A 75 -11.08 -15.79 23.32
CA PRO A 75 -11.08 -14.81 24.40
C PRO A 75 -9.97 -15.15 25.40
N ALA A 76 -9.11 -14.17 25.69
CA ALA A 76 -8.08 -14.35 26.71
C ALA A 76 -8.74 -14.66 28.07
N PRO A 77 -8.24 -15.64 28.84
CA PRO A 77 -8.80 -15.95 30.15
C PRO A 77 -8.69 -14.72 31.06
N ALA A 78 -9.82 -14.34 31.66
CA ALA A 78 -9.88 -13.23 32.60
C ALA A 78 -8.99 -13.51 33.81
N THR A 79 -8.08 -12.57 34.11
CA THR A 79 -7.23 -12.62 35.31
C THR A 79 -8.13 -12.61 36.56
N PRO A 80 -7.98 -13.57 37.50
CA PRO A 80 -8.78 -13.55 38.71
C PRO A 80 -8.47 -12.30 39.55
N PRO A 81 -9.48 -11.71 40.23
CA PRO A 81 -9.26 -10.53 41.06
C PRO A 81 -8.29 -10.85 42.23
N PRO A 82 -7.51 -9.86 42.71
CA PRO A 82 -6.57 -10.08 43.80
C PRO A 82 -7.33 -10.45 45.07
N ALA A 83 -6.92 -11.54 45.73
CA ALA A 83 -7.43 -11.90 47.04
C ALA A 83 -7.04 -10.82 48.07
N ALA A 84 -8.03 -10.31 48.80
CA ALA A 84 -7.81 -9.38 49.91
C ALA A 84 -7.22 -10.12 51.13
N PRO A 85 -6.37 -9.45 51.95
CA PRO A 85 -5.73 -10.05 53.13
C PRO A 85 -6.69 -10.32 54.29
#